data_AF-A0A1J5KNW8-F1
#
_entry.id   AF-A0A1J5KNW8-F1
#
_cell.length_a   1.000
_cell.length_b   1.000
_cell.length_c   1.000
_cell.angle_alpha   90.00
_cell.angle_beta   90.00
_cell.angle_gamma   90.00
#
_symmetry.space_group_name_H-M   'P 1'
#
loop_
_entity.id
_entity.type
_entity.pdbx_description
1 polymer ?
#
loop_
_entity_poly.entity_id
_entity_poly.type
_entity_poly.pdbx_seq_one_letter_code
_entity_poly.pdbx_strand_id
1 'polypeptide(L)'
;MKFIFLFISLFLFTNIFAQECGYKDYNELVSLANKQSKNKEYKLANSTFKKAFSSVNFPLGQDLGNALSVANKTNDESWAKEIAVKLAKGGVPIRYFTKLYKMNWYKDFKANFKAFNLYYKSQYNQVLKNRWIALILKDRYFNLNRYHAHREGKIKITLEELIAEASDISTELKTIVETFGFPHEKQIGYLYIQGQNRVIDYRSDVLLRHIYQRGEVLFKDTEIDNLICSGNLRTKDVFSQKSIGFWYGLGLETVMEKFYNRYNKN
;
A
#
# COMPACT_ATOMS: atom_id res chain seq x y z
N MET A 1 48.37 -17.43 49.25
CA MET A 1 47.82 -18.01 48.01
C MET A 1 46.41 -17.49 47.82
N LYS A 2 46.21 -16.69 46.78
CA LYS A 2 44.90 -16.27 46.26
C LYS A 2 44.33 -17.43 45.44
N PHE A 3 43.02 -17.63 45.48
CA PHE A 3 42.15 -17.68 44.29
C PHE A 3 40.70 -17.73 44.76
N ILE A 4 40.06 -16.56 44.75
CA ILE A 4 38.60 -16.40 44.83
C ILE A 4 38.10 -16.61 43.40
N PHE A 5 37.40 -17.72 43.15
CA PHE A 5 36.72 -17.94 41.88
C PHE A 5 35.38 -17.20 41.89
N LEU A 6 35.34 -16.08 41.17
CA LEU A 6 34.16 -15.28 40.89
C LEU A 6 33.25 -16.06 39.92
N PHE A 7 32.07 -16.47 40.38
CA PHE A 7 30.98 -16.89 39.50
C PHE A 7 30.45 -15.63 38.78
N ILE A 8 31.00 -15.32 37.60
CA ILE A 8 30.42 -14.30 36.72
C ILE A 8 29.22 -14.94 36.03
N SER A 9 28.03 -14.54 36.46
CA SER A 9 26.78 -14.93 35.83
C SER A 9 26.78 -14.43 34.39
N LEU A 10 26.79 -15.35 33.44
CA LEU A 10 26.60 -15.08 32.02
C LEU A 10 25.10 -14.81 31.79
N PHE A 11 24.59 -13.67 32.27
CA PHE A 11 23.32 -13.12 31.78
C PHE A 11 23.61 -12.52 30.40
N LEU A 12 23.69 -13.39 29.41
CA LEU A 12 23.49 -13.00 28.01
C LEU A 12 22.06 -12.48 27.92
N PHE A 13 21.90 -11.16 28.02
CA PHE A 13 20.76 -10.45 27.50
C PHE A 13 20.71 -10.72 26.00
N THR A 14 20.07 -11.82 25.61
CA THR A 14 19.43 -11.91 24.30
C THR A 14 18.26 -10.94 24.34
N ASN A 15 18.57 -9.64 24.17
CA ASN A 15 17.61 -8.74 23.55
C ASN A 15 17.39 -9.31 22.15
N ILE A 16 16.45 -10.25 22.05
CA ILE A 16 15.75 -10.53 20.81
C ILE A 16 15.18 -9.17 20.45
N PHE A 17 15.86 -8.45 19.55
CA PHE A 17 15.36 -7.23 18.97
C PHE A 17 14.05 -7.61 18.28
N ALA A 18 12.94 -7.54 19.00
CA ALA A 18 11.64 -7.41 18.40
C ALA A 18 11.76 -6.12 17.58
N GLN A 19 11.89 -6.27 16.26
CA GLN A 19 11.98 -5.14 15.36
C GLN A 19 10.77 -4.25 15.64
N GLU A 20 11.00 -3.05 16.18
CA GLU A 20 9.91 -2.12 16.48
C GLU A 20 9.17 -1.83 15.18
N CYS A 21 7.92 -2.29 15.12
CA CYS A 21 7.10 -2.19 13.95
C CYS A 21 6.55 -0.76 13.84
N GLY A 22 7.34 0.15 13.25
CA GLY A 22 7.09 1.60 13.31
C GLY A 22 5.72 2.05 12.78
N TYR A 23 5.06 1.24 11.95
CA TYR A 23 3.71 1.54 11.43
C TYR A 23 2.57 0.82 12.17
N LYS A 24 2.85 -0.01 13.18
CA LYS A 24 1.81 -0.71 13.94
C LYS A 24 0.90 0.28 14.66
N ASP A 25 1.47 1.12 15.52
CA ASP A 25 0.72 2.13 16.28
C ASP A 25 0.04 3.13 15.35
N TYR A 26 0.72 3.51 14.26
CA TYR A 26 0.15 4.34 13.21
C TYR A 26 -1.14 3.73 12.63
N ASN A 27 -1.09 2.46 12.21
CA ASN A 27 -2.22 1.77 11.60
C ASN A 27 -3.39 1.59 12.58
N GLU A 28 -3.10 1.28 13.85
CA GLU A 28 -4.11 1.17 14.90
C GLU A 28 -4.82 2.52 15.15
N LEU A 29 -4.05 3.60 15.29
CA LEU A 29 -4.59 4.95 15.48
C LEU A 29 -5.37 5.45 14.26
N VAL A 30 -4.88 5.19 13.04
CA VAL A 30 -5.60 5.51 11.80
C VAL A 30 -6.93 4.75 11.73
N SER A 31 -6.93 3.45 12.06
CA SER A 31 -8.16 2.64 12.09
C SER A 31 -9.18 3.22 13.08
N LEU A 32 -8.72 3.58 14.27
CA LEU A 32 -9.54 4.23 15.30
C LEU A 32 -10.08 5.59 14.82
N ALA A 33 -9.23 6.45 14.25
CA ALA A 33 -9.63 7.76 13.73
C ALA A 33 -10.68 7.64 12.61
N ASN A 34 -10.52 6.66 11.73
CA ASN A 34 -11.50 6.34 10.69
C ASN A 34 -12.84 5.90 11.27
N LYS A 35 -12.84 5.07 12.34
CA LYS A 35 -14.06 4.68 13.05
C LYS A 35 -14.76 5.88 13.70
N GLN A 36 -14.01 6.72 14.41
CA GLN A 36 -14.52 7.96 15.02
C GLN A 36 -15.13 8.90 13.97
N SER A 37 -14.46 9.08 12.82
CA SER A 37 -14.96 9.89 11.71
C SER A 37 -16.27 9.32 11.12
N LYS A 38 -16.39 7.99 10.98
CA LYS A 38 -17.64 7.34 10.55
C LYS A 38 -18.78 7.60 11.53
N ASN A 39 -18.48 7.64 12.84
CA ASN A 39 -19.42 7.99 13.90
C ASN A 39 -19.68 9.50 14.04
N LYS A 40 -19.13 10.33 13.15
CA LYS A 40 -19.21 11.80 13.19
C LYS A 40 -18.55 12.45 14.42
N GLU A 41 -17.69 11.73 15.13
CA GLU A 41 -16.91 12.22 16.26
C GLU A 41 -15.66 13.00 15.76
N TYR A 42 -15.87 14.05 14.96
CA TYR A 42 -14.79 14.66 14.16
C TYR A 42 -13.67 15.29 15.00
N LYS A 43 -13.97 15.91 16.14
CA LYS A 43 -12.94 16.46 17.03
C LYS A 43 -12.01 15.36 17.57
N LEU A 44 -12.60 14.23 17.96
CA LEU A 44 -11.85 13.09 18.46
C LEU A 44 -11.03 12.45 17.33
N ALA A 45 -11.65 12.22 16.16
CA ALA A 45 -10.98 11.72 14.96
C ALA A 45 -9.77 12.60 14.57
N ASN A 46 -9.93 13.93 14.63
CA ASN A 46 -8.86 14.87 14.30
C ASN A 46 -7.67 14.73 15.26
N SER A 47 -7.94 14.65 16.57
CA SER A 47 -6.91 14.41 17.59
C SER A 47 -6.20 13.07 17.37
N THR A 48 -6.96 12.01 17.08
CA THR A 48 -6.41 10.67 16.83
C THR A 48 -5.54 10.65 15.56
N PHE A 49 -5.95 11.32 14.47
CA PHE A 49 -5.10 11.45 13.27
C PHE A 49 -3.80 12.19 13.54
N LYS A 50 -3.83 13.28 14.32
CA LYS A 50 -2.60 14.00 14.72
C LYS A 50 -1.64 13.09 15.49
N LYS A 51 -2.17 12.32 16.45
CA LYS A 51 -1.39 11.32 17.20
C LYS A 51 -0.79 10.26 16.28
N ALA A 52 -1.58 9.72 15.35
CA ALA A 52 -1.09 8.77 14.36
C ALA A 52 0.05 9.38 13.54
N PHE A 53 -0.12 10.61 13.04
CA PHE A 53 0.87 11.20 12.14
C PHE A 53 2.12 11.68 12.86
N SER A 54 2.10 11.79 14.19
CA SER A 54 3.29 12.02 15.00
C SER A 54 4.14 10.76 15.24
N SER A 55 3.59 9.55 15.04
CA SER A 55 4.34 8.31 15.23
C SER A 55 5.13 7.86 14.00
N VAL A 56 4.95 8.52 12.85
CA VAL A 56 5.65 8.18 11.60
C VAL A 56 6.11 9.41 10.83
N ASN A 57 7.25 9.27 10.14
CA ASN A 57 7.78 10.34 9.29
C ASN A 57 7.00 10.51 7.97
N PHE A 58 6.26 9.48 7.54
CA PHE A 58 5.57 9.48 6.25
C PHE A 58 4.15 8.87 6.37
N PRO A 59 3.14 9.70 6.66
CA PRO A 59 1.75 9.25 6.61
C PRO A 59 1.35 8.81 5.20
N LEU A 60 0.51 7.79 5.11
CA LEU A 60 -0.02 7.26 3.86
C LEU A 60 -1.04 8.21 3.22
N GLY A 61 -1.12 8.20 1.89
CA GLY A 61 -1.87 9.16 1.11
C GLY A 61 -3.38 9.13 1.37
N GLN A 62 -3.96 7.93 1.44
CA GLN A 62 -5.37 7.77 1.75
C GLN A 62 -5.72 8.31 3.14
N ASP A 63 -4.83 8.10 4.12
CA ASP A 63 -5.05 8.55 5.50
C ASP A 63 -4.92 10.07 5.60
N LEU A 64 -3.96 10.68 4.90
CA LEU A 64 -3.89 12.13 4.73
C LEU A 64 -5.18 12.68 4.09
N GLY A 65 -5.70 12.02 3.06
CA GLY A 65 -6.96 12.42 2.43
C GLY A 65 -8.16 12.39 3.40
N ASN A 66 -8.23 11.36 4.25
CA ASN A 66 -9.24 11.25 5.30
C ASN A 66 -9.05 12.31 6.39
N ALA A 67 -7.82 12.49 6.88
CA ALA A 67 -7.48 13.49 7.88
C ALA A 67 -7.79 14.92 7.39
N LEU A 68 -7.55 15.24 6.12
CA LEU A 68 -7.90 16.55 5.55
C LEU A 68 -9.41 16.80 5.57
N SER A 69 -10.20 15.77 5.25
CA SER A 69 -11.66 15.83 5.32
C SER A 69 -12.14 16.11 6.76
N VAL A 70 -11.54 15.46 7.74
CA VAL A 70 -11.83 15.66 9.16
C VAL A 70 -11.39 17.04 9.64
N ALA A 71 -10.17 17.48 9.31
CA ALA A 71 -9.66 18.80 9.64
C ALA A 71 -10.56 19.93 9.11
N ASN A 72 -11.04 19.78 7.87
CA ASN A 72 -12.01 20.69 7.27
C ASN A 72 -13.35 20.70 8.03
N LYS A 73 -13.82 19.56 8.53
CA LYS A 73 -15.08 19.48 9.32
C LYS A 73 -14.95 20.08 10.72
N THR A 74 -13.73 20.14 11.25
CA THR A 74 -13.43 20.73 12.56
C THR A 74 -12.92 22.17 12.47
N ASN A 75 -12.85 22.76 11.28
CA ASN A 75 -12.23 24.08 11.01
C ASN A 75 -10.80 24.20 11.56
N ASP A 76 -10.02 23.11 11.48
CA ASP A 76 -8.62 23.11 11.92
C ASP A 76 -7.72 23.57 10.77
N GLU A 77 -7.70 24.88 10.54
CA GLU A 77 -7.05 25.55 9.41
C GLU A 77 -5.56 25.19 9.29
N SER A 78 -4.83 25.25 10.42
CA SER A 78 -3.39 24.99 10.44
C SER A 78 -3.08 23.55 10.02
N TRP A 79 -3.82 22.60 10.60
CA TRP A 79 -3.64 21.19 10.30
C TRP A 79 -4.08 20.83 8.87
N ALA A 80 -5.20 21.40 8.41
CA ALA A 80 -5.67 21.21 7.05
C ALA A 80 -4.63 21.71 6.02
N LYS A 81 -4.01 22.87 6.27
CA LYS A 81 -2.92 23.40 5.44
C LYS A 81 -1.73 22.44 5.41
N GLU A 82 -1.28 21.96 6.56
CA GLU A 82 -0.14 21.05 6.66
C GLU A 82 -0.37 19.76 5.86
N ILE A 83 -1.54 19.14 6.02
CA ILE A 83 -1.93 17.95 5.27
C ILE A 83 -2.00 18.25 3.77
N ALA A 84 -2.59 19.39 3.38
CA ALA A 84 -2.72 19.75 1.98
C ALA A 84 -1.34 19.91 1.32
N VAL A 85 -0.38 20.52 2.00
CA VAL A 85 1.01 20.63 1.53
C VAL A 85 1.65 19.25 1.37
N LYS A 86 1.49 18.34 2.36
CA LYS A 86 2.00 16.96 2.27
C LYS A 86 1.44 16.23 1.05
N LEU A 87 0.12 16.28 0.85
CA LEU A 87 -0.54 15.67 -0.30
C LEU A 87 -0.07 16.26 -1.63
N ALA A 88 0.05 17.59 -1.73
CA ALA A 88 0.53 18.25 -2.94
C ALA A 88 1.98 17.87 -3.29
N LYS A 89 2.86 17.85 -2.27
CA LYS A 89 4.25 17.39 -2.42
C LYS A 89 4.35 15.91 -2.78
N GLY A 90 3.38 15.10 -2.39
CA GLY A 90 3.25 13.71 -2.80
C GLY A 90 2.57 13.49 -4.15
N GLY A 91 2.29 14.55 -4.92
CA GLY A 91 1.81 14.45 -6.31
C GLY A 91 0.29 14.54 -6.49
N VAL A 92 -0.46 14.89 -5.45
CA VAL A 92 -1.91 15.11 -5.57
C VAL A 92 -2.17 16.45 -6.28
N PRO A 93 -2.98 16.49 -7.37
CA PRO A 93 -3.12 17.68 -8.20
C PRO A 93 -4.03 18.75 -7.58
N ILE A 94 -3.89 20.00 -8.02
CA ILE A 94 -4.63 21.16 -7.47
C ILE A 94 -6.15 20.97 -7.48
N ARG A 95 -6.69 20.25 -8.47
CA ARG A 95 -8.12 19.91 -8.59
C ARG A 95 -8.68 19.16 -7.38
N TYR A 96 -7.85 18.43 -6.64
CA TYR A 96 -8.25 17.75 -5.41
C TYR A 96 -8.63 18.73 -4.30
N PHE A 97 -7.94 19.88 -4.25
CA PHE A 97 -8.06 20.86 -3.18
C PHE A 97 -9.10 21.94 -3.44
N THR A 98 -9.71 22.00 -4.63
CA THR A 98 -10.65 23.07 -5.01
C THR A 98 -11.83 23.19 -4.06
N LYS A 99 -12.28 22.09 -3.44
CA LYS A 99 -13.33 22.09 -2.41
C LYS A 99 -12.98 22.89 -1.15
N LEU A 100 -11.71 23.20 -0.94
CA LEU A 100 -11.19 23.94 0.21
C LEU A 100 -10.99 25.43 -0.08
N TYR A 101 -11.54 25.95 -1.18
CA TYR A 101 -11.32 27.33 -1.62
C TYR A 101 -11.71 28.42 -0.60
N LYS A 102 -12.58 28.09 0.36
CA LYS A 102 -13.02 28.99 1.43
C LYS A 102 -12.06 29.02 2.63
N MET A 103 -11.10 28.11 2.70
CA MET A 103 -10.10 28.07 3.77
C MET A 103 -9.15 29.26 3.63
N ASN A 104 -8.81 29.90 4.75
CA ASN A 104 -8.01 31.14 4.74
C ASN A 104 -6.62 30.93 4.11
N TRP A 105 -6.06 29.74 4.25
CA TRP A 105 -4.75 29.38 3.70
C TRP A 105 -4.77 28.99 2.21
N TYR A 106 -5.95 28.79 1.59
CA TYR A 106 -6.04 28.21 0.25
C TYR A 106 -5.40 29.09 -0.83
N LYS A 107 -5.54 30.41 -0.72
CA LYS A 107 -4.95 31.37 -1.68
C LYS A 107 -3.43 31.20 -1.74
N ASP A 108 -2.77 31.18 -0.58
CA ASP A 108 -1.31 31.00 -0.48
C ASP A 108 -0.90 29.61 -0.94
N PHE A 109 -1.64 28.57 -0.54
CA PHE A 109 -1.40 27.20 -1.00
C PHE A 109 -1.45 27.08 -2.52
N LYS A 110 -2.46 27.68 -3.16
CA LYS A 110 -2.61 27.67 -4.63
C LYS A 110 -1.46 28.42 -5.30
N ALA A 111 -1.04 29.57 -4.76
CA ALA A 111 0.10 30.33 -5.29
C ALA A 111 1.41 29.53 -5.24
N ASN A 112 1.61 28.72 -4.20
CA ASN A 112 2.80 27.88 -4.01
C ASN A 112 2.72 26.52 -4.71
N PHE A 113 1.58 26.17 -5.33
CA PHE A 113 1.34 24.81 -5.83
C PHE A 113 2.36 24.36 -6.88
N LYS A 114 2.85 25.28 -7.72
CA LYS A 114 3.91 24.99 -8.70
C LYS A 114 5.17 24.45 -8.03
N ALA A 115 5.58 24.99 -6.89
CA ALA A 115 6.75 24.54 -6.14
C ALA A 115 6.53 23.14 -5.55
N PHE A 116 5.33 22.85 -5.02
CA PHE A 116 4.99 21.50 -4.53
C PHE A 116 5.05 20.45 -5.65
N ASN A 117 4.58 20.79 -6.84
CA ASN A 117 4.65 19.89 -8.00
C ASN A 117 6.10 19.69 -8.49
N LEU A 118 6.95 20.72 -8.44
CA LEU A 118 8.38 20.58 -8.73
C LEU A 118 9.07 19.66 -7.72
N TYR A 119 8.77 19.84 -6.43
CA TYR A 119 9.23 18.93 -5.38
C TYR A 119 8.84 17.47 -5.70
N TYR A 120 7.56 17.22 -5.99
CA TYR A 120 7.07 15.89 -6.36
C TYR A 120 7.85 15.27 -7.52
N LYS A 121 8.05 16.03 -8.61
CA LYS A 121 8.80 15.54 -9.78
C LYS A 121 10.27 15.22 -9.47
N SER A 122 10.88 15.96 -8.55
CA SER A 122 12.30 15.78 -8.19
C SER A 122 12.55 14.68 -7.17
N GLN A 123 11.59 14.42 -6.27
CA GLN A 123 11.80 13.53 -5.12
C GLN A 123 11.25 12.12 -5.34
N TYR A 124 10.34 11.92 -6.29
CA TYR A 124 9.66 10.65 -6.49
C TYR A 124 9.92 10.07 -7.88
N ASN A 125 10.11 8.75 -7.92
CA ASN A 125 10.41 8.01 -9.13
C ASN A 125 9.14 7.85 -9.99
N GLN A 126 9.01 8.73 -11.00
CA GLN A 126 7.85 8.72 -11.91
C GLN A 126 7.85 7.50 -12.84
N VAL A 127 9.03 6.99 -13.22
CA VAL A 127 9.15 5.79 -14.06
C VAL A 127 8.59 4.59 -13.32
N LEU A 128 9.02 4.39 -12.07
CA LEU A 128 8.51 3.34 -11.19
C LEU A 128 6.99 3.48 -10.97
N LYS A 129 6.51 4.70 -10.70
CA LYS A 129 5.07 4.95 -10.53
C LYS A 129 4.26 4.50 -11.73
N ASN A 130 4.69 4.88 -12.93
CA ASN A 130 3.98 4.56 -14.16
C ASN A 130 3.98 3.05 -14.43
N ARG A 131 5.13 2.38 -14.27
CA ARG A 131 5.21 0.92 -14.39
C ARG A 131 4.35 0.21 -13.35
N TRP A 132 4.34 0.70 -12.12
CA TRP A 132 3.55 0.13 -11.04
C TRP A 132 2.04 0.24 -11.31
N ILE A 133 1.57 1.41 -11.74
CA ILE A 133 0.17 1.61 -12.11
C ILE A 133 -0.19 0.74 -13.31
N ALA A 134 0.67 0.64 -14.32
CA ALA A 134 0.44 -0.21 -15.49
C ALA A 134 0.27 -1.68 -15.09
N LEU A 135 1.16 -2.21 -14.24
CA LEU A 135 1.09 -3.57 -13.72
C LEU A 135 -0.20 -3.83 -12.93
N ILE A 136 -0.61 -2.92 -12.04
CA ILE A 136 -1.87 -3.04 -11.29
C ILE A 136 -3.08 -3.08 -12.24
N LEU A 137 -3.07 -2.25 -13.30
CA LEU A 137 -4.16 -2.24 -14.27
C LEU A 137 -4.19 -3.52 -15.11
N LYS A 138 -3.02 -4.05 -15.48
CA LYS A 138 -2.85 -5.32 -16.20
C LYS A 138 -3.36 -6.50 -15.36
N ASP A 139 -2.94 -6.60 -14.11
CA ASP A 139 -3.44 -7.61 -13.16
C ASP A 139 -4.96 -7.51 -12.99
N ARG A 140 -5.48 -6.31 -12.78
CA ARG A 140 -6.92 -6.10 -12.64
C ARG A 140 -7.68 -6.55 -13.89
N TYR A 141 -7.16 -6.23 -15.08
CA TYR A 141 -7.77 -6.64 -16.34
C TYR A 141 -7.77 -8.16 -16.46
N PHE A 142 -6.62 -8.81 -16.28
CA PHE A 142 -6.47 -10.26 -16.36
C PHE A 142 -7.39 -10.96 -15.35
N ASN A 143 -7.32 -10.59 -14.07
CA ASN A 143 -8.09 -11.24 -13.03
C ASN A 143 -9.61 -11.14 -13.26
N LEU A 144 -10.12 -9.98 -13.67
CA LEU A 144 -11.56 -9.77 -13.87
C LEU A 144 -12.07 -10.30 -15.20
N ASN A 145 -11.39 -9.95 -16.30
CA ASN A 145 -11.92 -10.13 -17.66
C ASN A 145 -11.41 -11.40 -18.34
N ARG A 146 -10.36 -12.04 -17.80
CA ARG A 146 -9.80 -13.27 -18.35
C ARG A 146 -10.02 -14.41 -17.37
N TYR A 147 -9.37 -14.35 -16.21
CA TYR A 147 -9.41 -15.41 -15.19
C TYR A 147 -10.81 -15.68 -14.64
N HIS A 148 -11.48 -14.69 -14.05
CA HIS A 148 -12.85 -14.88 -13.52
C HIS A 148 -13.89 -15.07 -14.64
N ALA A 149 -13.72 -14.40 -15.78
CA ALA A 149 -14.64 -14.58 -16.91
C ALA A 149 -14.60 -16.01 -17.47
N HIS A 150 -13.41 -16.63 -17.59
CA HIS A 150 -13.27 -18.04 -17.97
C HIS A 150 -13.90 -18.97 -16.93
N ARG A 151 -13.60 -18.75 -15.64
CA ARG A 151 -14.21 -19.50 -14.52
C ARG A 151 -15.75 -19.50 -14.58
N GLU A 152 -16.33 -18.38 -15.01
CA GLU A 152 -17.77 -18.17 -15.11
C GLU A 152 -18.35 -18.61 -16.47
N GLY A 153 -17.53 -19.20 -17.36
CA GLY A 153 -17.94 -19.64 -18.69
C GLY A 153 -18.30 -18.52 -19.66
N LYS A 154 -17.97 -17.27 -19.34
CA LYS A 154 -18.30 -16.07 -20.15
C LYS A 154 -17.41 -15.91 -21.36
N ILE A 155 -16.20 -16.47 -21.31
CA ILE A 155 -15.24 -16.45 -22.40
C ILE A 155 -14.61 -17.83 -22.56
N LYS A 156 -14.10 -18.10 -23.76
CA LYS A 156 -13.11 -19.16 -24.00
C LYS A 156 -11.72 -18.52 -24.03
N ILE A 157 -10.80 -19.12 -23.30
CA ILE A 157 -9.36 -18.82 -23.30
C ILE A 157 -8.64 -20.16 -23.43
N THR A 158 -7.50 -20.19 -24.10
CA THR A 158 -6.65 -21.38 -24.13
C THR A 158 -5.81 -21.47 -22.86
N LEU A 159 -5.28 -22.66 -22.56
CA LEU A 159 -4.37 -22.83 -21.44
C LEU A 159 -3.08 -22.02 -21.67
N GLU A 160 -2.58 -21.99 -22.90
CA GLU A 160 -1.38 -21.25 -23.30
C GLU A 160 -1.54 -19.74 -23.08
N GLU A 161 -2.69 -19.16 -23.51
CA GLU A 161 -2.99 -17.75 -23.24
C GLU A 161 -3.06 -17.46 -21.74
N LEU A 162 -3.71 -18.34 -20.97
CA LEU A 162 -3.84 -18.18 -19.53
C LEU A 162 -2.48 -18.17 -18.83
N ILE A 163 -1.60 -19.10 -19.19
CA ILE A 163 -0.22 -19.19 -18.67
C ILE A 163 0.60 -17.97 -19.09
N ALA A 164 0.53 -17.58 -20.36
CA ALA A 164 1.32 -16.46 -20.88
C ALA A 164 0.96 -15.14 -20.20
N GLU A 165 -0.34 -14.82 -20.09
CA GLU A 165 -0.81 -13.59 -19.45
C GLU A 165 -0.48 -13.56 -17.94
N ALA A 166 -0.62 -14.69 -17.24
CA ALA A 166 -0.23 -14.83 -15.84
C ALA A 166 1.29 -14.64 -15.65
N SER A 167 2.11 -15.23 -16.52
CA SER A 167 3.57 -15.16 -16.48
C SER A 167 4.08 -13.75 -16.74
N ASP A 168 3.44 -13.04 -17.65
CA ASP A 168 3.79 -11.66 -18.02
C ASP A 168 3.57 -10.68 -16.86
N ILE A 169 2.47 -10.82 -16.10
CA ILE A 169 2.23 -10.02 -14.88
C ILE A 169 3.36 -10.25 -13.85
N SER A 170 3.77 -11.50 -13.67
CA SER A 170 4.69 -11.83 -12.59
C SER A 170 6.14 -11.60 -12.92
N THR A 171 6.53 -11.81 -14.17
CA THR A 171 7.82 -11.39 -14.68
C THR A 171 7.98 -9.87 -14.56
N GLU A 172 6.93 -9.11 -14.88
CA GLU A 172 6.94 -7.67 -14.73
C GLU A 172 7.08 -7.24 -13.26
N LEU A 173 6.38 -7.91 -12.33
CA LEU A 173 6.54 -7.66 -10.88
C LEU A 173 7.97 -7.95 -10.42
N LYS A 174 8.52 -9.12 -10.76
CA LYS A 174 9.92 -9.49 -10.44
C LYS A 174 10.89 -8.44 -10.94
N THR A 175 10.76 -8.06 -12.20
CA THR A 175 11.61 -7.03 -12.83
C THR A 175 11.53 -5.70 -12.08
N ILE A 176 10.33 -5.26 -11.69
CA ILE A 176 10.15 -4.02 -10.93
C ILE A 176 10.86 -4.12 -9.57
N VAL A 177 10.66 -5.23 -8.85
CA VAL A 177 11.24 -5.44 -7.52
C VAL A 177 12.76 -5.55 -7.57
N GLU A 178 13.32 -6.28 -8.53
CA GLU A 178 14.77 -6.41 -8.73
C GLU A 178 15.42 -5.08 -9.11
N THR A 179 14.72 -4.26 -9.90
CA THR A 179 15.26 -2.97 -10.37
C THR A 179 15.14 -1.86 -9.32
N PHE A 180 14.04 -1.81 -8.58
CA PHE A 180 13.67 -0.65 -7.76
C PHE A 180 13.35 -0.97 -6.29
N GLY A 181 13.33 -2.24 -5.91
CA GLY A 181 12.71 -2.70 -4.66
C GLY A 181 11.18 -2.73 -4.74
N PHE A 182 10.53 -3.15 -3.65
CA PHE A 182 9.07 -3.19 -3.57
C PHE A 182 8.48 -1.78 -3.69
N PRO A 183 7.57 -1.50 -4.63
CA PRO A 183 7.05 -0.15 -4.82
C PRO A 183 6.19 0.33 -3.65
N HIS A 184 6.51 1.50 -3.10
CA HIS A 184 5.75 2.10 -2.00
C HIS A 184 5.66 3.63 -2.10
N GLU A 185 4.72 4.24 -1.37
CA GLU A 185 4.39 5.68 -1.52
C GLU A 185 5.56 6.63 -1.24
N LYS A 186 6.51 6.25 -0.38
CA LYS A 186 7.73 7.05 -0.15
C LYS A 186 8.62 7.14 -1.41
N GLN A 187 8.54 6.17 -2.32
CA GLN A 187 9.30 6.18 -3.59
C GLN A 187 8.52 6.83 -4.73
N ILE A 188 7.20 6.63 -4.81
CA ILE A 188 6.38 7.00 -5.99
C ILE A 188 5.31 8.08 -5.72
N GLY A 189 5.20 8.54 -4.49
CA GLY A 189 4.18 9.48 -4.05
C GLY A 189 2.78 8.86 -4.02
N TYR A 190 1.78 9.68 -3.75
CA TYR A 190 0.40 9.24 -3.51
C TYR A 190 -0.34 8.92 -4.81
N LEU A 191 -1.27 7.96 -4.75
CA LEU A 191 -2.14 7.64 -5.87
C LEU A 191 -3.39 8.52 -5.83
N TYR A 192 -3.54 9.35 -6.86
CA TYR A 192 -4.73 10.16 -7.09
C TYR A 192 -5.55 9.60 -8.25
N ILE A 193 -6.85 9.41 -8.02
CA ILE A 193 -7.80 8.96 -9.05
C ILE A 193 -8.66 10.12 -9.52
N GLN A 194 -8.44 10.55 -10.76
CA GLN A 194 -9.07 11.73 -11.36
C GLN A 194 -10.60 11.66 -11.33
N GLY A 195 -11.19 10.56 -11.80
CA GLY A 195 -12.65 10.40 -11.90
C GLY A 195 -13.37 10.43 -10.56
N GLN A 196 -12.69 10.07 -9.47
CA GLN A 196 -13.25 10.05 -8.13
C GLN A 196 -12.90 11.29 -7.31
N ASN A 197 -11.92 12.07 -7.78
CA ASN A 197 -11.27 13.14 -7.03
C ASN A 197 -10.82 12.68 -5.63
N ARG A 198 -10.20 11.50 -5.54
CA ARG A 198 -9.80 10.84 -4.30
C ARG A 198 -8.34 10.42 -4.32
N VAL A 199 -7.74 10.42 -3.14
CA VAL A 199 -6.46 9.77 -2.87
C VAL A 199 -6.79 8.41 -2.26
N ILE A 200 -6.22 7.36 -2.83
CA ILE A 200 -6.45 5.97 -2.40
C ILE A 200 -5.11 5.26 -2.30
N ASP A 201 -5.07 4.11 -1.63
CA ASP A 201 -3.89 3.25 -1.67
C ASP A 201 -3.70 2.63 -3.07
N TYR A 202 -2.46 2.27 -3.43
CA TYR A 202 -2.17 1.52 -4.66
C TYR A 202 -2.76 0.10 -4.68
N ARG A 203 -3.33 -0.37 -3.57
CA ARG A 203 -3.90 -1.72 -3.41
C ARG A 203 -2.90 -2.82 -3.79
N SER A 204 -1.63 -2.60 -3.45
CA SER A 204 -0.53 -3.55 -3.68
C SER A 204 -0.82 -4.93 -3.08
N ASP A 205 -1.63 -4.98 -2.02
CA ASP A 205 -2.09 -6.20 -1.39
C ASP A 205 -2.91 -7.10 -2.33
N VAL A 206 -3.68 -6.50 -3.23
CA VAL A 206 -4.50 -7.23 -4.20
C VAL A 206 -3.62 -7.90 -5.24
N LEU A 207 -2.64 -7.18 -5.79
CA LEU A 207 -1.68 -7.75 -6.74
C LEU A 207 -0.89 -8.91 -6.09
N LEU A 208 -0.41 -8.72 -4.86
CA LEU A 208 0.30 -9.77 -4.15
C LEU A 208 -0.59 -10.98 -3.81
N ARG A 209 -1.90 -10.75 -3.56
CA ARG A 209 -2.91 -11.83 -3.44
C ARG A 209 -3.03 -12.58 -4.75
N HIS A 210 -3.07 -11.83 -5.84
CA HIS A 210 -3.33 -12.34 -7.16
C HIS A 210 -2.16 -13.04 -7.78
N ILE A 211 -0.91 -12.78 -7.38
CA ILE A 211 0.28 -13.16 -8.16
C ILE A 211 0.24 -14.63 -8.61
N TYR A 212 -0.34 -14.78 -9.80
CA TYR A 212 -1.15 -15.89 -10.32
C TYR A 212 -1.59 -16.97 -9.27
N GLN A 213 -2.18 -16.50 -8.17
CA GLN A 213 -3.06 -17.18 -7.24
C GLN A 213 -2.70 -18.64 -6.82
N ARG A 214 -1.50 -19.07 -6.39
CA ARG A 214 -0.25 -18.43 -5.99
C ARG A 214 0.86 -19.49 -6.09
N GLY A 215 1.15 -19.89 -7.33
CA GLY A 215 2.14 -20.90 -7.68
C GLY A 215 3.60 -20.43 -7.65
N GLU A 216 3.92 -19.16 -7.41
CA GLU A 216 5.28 -18.75 -7.02
C GLU A 216 5.21 -17.84 -5.80
N VAL A 217 6.33 -17.85 -5.09
CA VAL A 217 6.53 -17.16 -3.83
C VAL A 217 7.58 -16.09 -4.08
N LEU A 218 7.16 -14.84 -4.27
CA LEU A 218 8.10 -13.72 -4.43
C LEU A 218 8.56 -13.14 -3.10
N PHE A 219 7.74 -13.25 -2.06
CA PHE A 219 8.04 -12.74 -0.73
C PHE A 219 7.69 -13.80 0.30
N LYS A 220 8.62 -14.05 1.23
CA LYS A 220 8.39 -14.85 2.42
C LYS A 220 7.54 -14.06 3.42
N ASP A 221 6.89 -14.76 4.34
CA ASP A 221 6.04 -14.14 5.37
C ASP A 221 6.79 -13.08 6.18
N THR A 222 8.07 -13.33 6.50
CA THR A 222 8.93 -12.36 7.21
C THR A 222 9.22 -11.10 6.40
N GLU A 223 9.33 -11.21 5.07
CA GLU A 223 9.54 -10.07 4.18
C GLU A 223 8.27 -9.24 4.07
N ILE A 224 7.10 -9.88 4.03
CA ILE A 224 5.80 -9.20 4.09
C ILE A 224 5.65 -8.44 5.42
N ASP A 225 6.02 -9.06 6.54
CA ASP A 225 5.98 -8.41 7.86
C ASP A 225 6.89 -7.17 7.90
N ASN A 226 8.09 -7.27 7.32
CA ASN A 226 9.01 -6.14 7.22
C ASN A 226 8.46 -5.00 6.34
N LEU A 227 7.78 -5.32 5.24
CA LEU A 227 7.10 -4.33 4.40
C LEU A 227 5.98 -3.63 5.15
N ILE A 228 5.24 -4.34 6.00
CA ILE A 228 4.18 -3.74 6.82
C ILE A 228 4.77 -2.85 7.91
N CYS A 229 5.78 -3.34 8.62
CA CYS A 229 6.41 -2.60 9.70
C CYS A 229 7.13 -1.34 9.23
N SER A 230 7.62 -1.33 7.98
CA SER A 230 8.17 -0.15 7.33
C SER A 230 7.12 0.77 6.70
N GLY A 231 5.84 0.41 6.70
CA GLY A 231 4.76 1.19 6.08
C GLY A 231 4.76 1.14 4.55
N ASN A 232 5.45 0.17 3.97
CA ASN A 232 5.48 -0.06 2.52
C ASN A 232 4.28 -0.89 2.06
N LEU A 233 3.63 -1.62 2.97
CA LEU A 233 2.38 -2.35 2.76
C LEU A 233 1.43 -2.08 3.93
N ARG A 234 0.12 -1.91 3.68
CA ARG A 234 -0.83 -1.51 4.74
C ARG A 234 -1.26 -2.68 5.63
N THR A 235 -1.63 -3.82 5.05
CA THR A 235 -2.27 -4.91 5.81
C THR A 235 -1.67 -6.27 5.46
N LYS A 236 -1.68 -7.17 6.45
CA LYS A 236 -1.25 -8.58 6.32
C LYS A 236 -2.37 -9.52 5.89
N ASP A 237 -3.64 -9.09 6.02
CA ASP A 237 -4.87 -9.93 6.11
C ASP A 237 -5.16 -10.84 4.90
N VAL A 238 -4.22 -11.00 3.99
CA VAL A 238 -4.34 -11.80 2.78
C VAL A 238 -3.08 -12.60 2.43
N PHE A 239 -2.02 -12.56 3.21
CA PHE A 239 -0.72 -13.16 2.80
C PHE A 239 -0.40 -14.50 3.45
N SER A 240 -1.13 -14.93 4.48
CA SER A 240 -0.74 -16.17 5.17
C SER A 240 -0.94 -17.40 4.28
N GLN A 241 0.05 -18.30 4.27
CA GLN A 241 -0.01 -19.64 3.66
C GLN A 241 -1.33 -20.37 3.95
N LYS A 242 -1.88 -20.18 5.16
CA LYS A 242 -3.15 -20.77 5.62
C LYS A 242 -4.39 -20.26 4.87
N SER A 243 -4.37 -19.03 4.34
CA SER A 243 -5.50 -18.41 3.64
C SER A 243 -5.59 -18.75 2.14
N ILE A 244 -4.57 -19.41 1.59
CA ILE A 244 -4.33 -19.58 0.14
C ILE A 244 -4.78 -20.95 -0.37
N GLY A 245 -4.85 -21.96 0.51
CA GLY A 245 -5.24 -23.33 0.16
C GLY A 245 -4.15 -24.12 -0.58
N PHE A 246 -4.57 -25.21 -1.25
CA PHE A 246 -3.73 -26.29 -1.82
C PHE A 246 -2.76 -25.94 -2.96
N TRP A 247 -2.67 -24.66 -3.38
CA TRP A 247 -2.04 -24.26 -4.64
C TRP A 247 -0.74 -23.48 -4.45
N TYR A 248 -0.36 -23.27 -3.20
CA TYR A 248 0.79 -22.47 -2.81
C TYR A 248 2.12 -23.12 -3.25
N GLY A 249 2.92 -22.37 -4.01
CA GLY A 249 4.28 -22.78 -4.39
C GLY A 249 4.39 -23.93 -5.39
N LEU A 250 3.30 -24.29 -6.08
CA LEU A 250 3.27 -25.41 -7.03
C LEU A 250 3.88 -25.12 -8.42
N GLY A 251 4.32 -23.88 -8.67
CA GLY A 251 4.64 -23.37 -10.00
C GLY A 251 3.43 -22.70 -10.65
N LEU A 252 3.66 -21.59 -11.35
CA LEU A 252 2.63 -20.83 -12.07
C LEU A 252 1.86 -21.73 -13.04
N GLU A 253 2.59 -22.47 -13.88
CA GLU A 253 2.03 -23.33 -14.93
C GLU A 253 1.10 -24.38 -14.31
N THR A 254 1.56 -25.11 -13.30
CA THR A 254 0.77 -26.11 -12.56
C THR A 254 -0.53 -25.52 -12.00
N VAL A 255 -0.48 -24.29 -11.46
CA VAL A 255 -1.68 -23.63 -10.94
C VAL A 255 -2.64 -23.27 -12.07
N MET A 256 -2.14 -22.76 -13.19
CA MET A 256 -2.98 -22.44 -14.35
C MET A 256 -3.58 -23.69 -15.00
N GLU A 257 -2.84 -24.77 -15.15
CA GLU A 257 -3.31 -26.06 -15.68
C GLU A 257 -4.47 -26.63 -14.87
N LYS A 258 -4.26 -26.76 -13.56
CA LYS A 258 -5.28 -27.32 -12.68
C LYS A 258 -6.49 -26.38 -12.56
N PHE A 259 -6.30 -25.05 -12.64
CA PHE A 259 -7.42 -24.11 -12.74
C PHE A 259 -8.19 -24.32 -14.04
N TYR A 260 -7.48 -24.38 -15.17
CA TYR A 260 -8.06 -24.58 -16.50
C TYR A 260 -8.88 -25.87 -16.56
N ASN A 261 -8.31 -27.00 -16.16
CA ASN A 261 -8.99 -28.30 -16.16
C ASN A 261 -10.23 -28.34 -15.26
N ARG A 262 -10.26 -27.54 -14.19
CA ARG A 262 -11.41 -27.47 -13.28
C ARG A 262 -12.60 -26.75 -13.91
N TYR A 263 -12.35 -25.74 -14.75
CA TYR A 263 -13.36 -24.84 -15.28
C TYR A 263 -13.61 -24.98 -16.78
N ASN A 264 -12.75 -25.72 -17.48
CA ASN A 264 -12.99 -26.20 -18.81
C ASN A 264 -13.84 -27.48 -18.73
N LYS A 265 -15.15 -27.29 -18.51
CA LYS A 265 -16.12 -28.38 -18.63
C LYS A 265 -16.44 -28.55 -20.11
N ASN A 266 -16.15 -29.72 -20.66
CA ASN A 266 -16.80 -30.21 -21.87
C ASN A 266 -18.33 -30.21 -21.67
#